data_AF-A0AAD7WU74-F1
#
_entry.id   AF-A0AAD7WU74-F1
#
_cell.length_a   1.000
_cell.length_b   1.000
_cell.length_c   1.000
_cell.angle_alpha   90.00
_cell.angle_beta   90.00
_cell.angle_gamma   90.00
#
_symmetry.space_group_name_H-M   'P 1'
#
loop_
_entity.id
_entity.type
_entity.pdbx_description
1 polymer ?
#
loop_
_entity_poly.entity_id
_entity_poly.type
_entity_poly.pdbx_seq_one_letter_code
_entity_poly.pdbx_strand_id
1 'polypeptide(L)'
;MDHMGCMNYTVRSPVGVAGLISPWNLPLYLLTWKIAPAIATGNTVVAKPSEMTSVTAWMMCKLLEEAGMPPGVVNIVFGTGPRAGDALVSHPEVPLISFTGSTGTARLITERSAPYCKKLSLELGGKNPAIIFQDANLEECIATTVRSSFSNQGEICVSTSRIFVERSIYPEFLQRFVEAVQKWKTGVPTDTSSNNGALISKEHLEKV
;
A
#
# COMPACT_ATOMS: atom_id res chain seq x y z
N MET A 1 -1.02 60.33 4.42
CA MET A 1 -0.70 59.37 3.35
C MET A 1 -1.07 58.01 3.89
N ASP A 2 -2.07 57.41 3.26
CA ASP A 2 -2.78 56.22 3.73
C ASP A 2 -1.88 55.02 3.99
N HIS A 3 -2.23 54.26 5.03
CA HIS A 3 -1.72 52.92 5.27
C HIS A 3 -2.20 52.01 4.11
N MET A 4 -1.44 51.94 3.02
CA MET A 4 -1.64 50.92 2.00
C MET A 4 -1.34 49.55 2.61
N GLY A 5 -2.37 48.87 3.11
CA GLY A 5 -2.27 47.50 3.60
C GLY A 5 -1.98 46.53 2.45
N CYS A 6 -1.01 45.64 2.63
CA CYS A 6 -0.78 44.53 1.71
C CYS A 6 -1.61 43.31 2.15
N MET A 7 -2.33 42.67 1.22
CA MET A 7 -3.04 41.41 1.47
C MET A 7 -2.26 40.26 0.84
N ASN A 8 -1.89 39.27 1.66
CA ASN A 8 -1.25 38.03 1.23
C ASN A 8 -2.22 36.86 1.43
N TYR A 9 -2.43 36.04 0.39
CA TYR A 9 -3.20 34.80 0.48
C TYR A 9 -2.56 33.70 -0.39
N THR A 10 -2.86 32.44 -0.08
CA THR A 10 -2.39 31.28 -0.84
C THR A 10 -3.56 30.43 -1.29
N VAL A 11 -3.41 29.75 -2.43
CA VAL A 11 -4.39 28.79 -2.96
C VAL A 11 -3.72 27.44 -3.16
N ARG A 12 -4.50 26.37 -3.05
CA ARG A 12 -4.07 25.01 -3.38
C ARG A 12 -4.66 24.62 -4.74
N SER A 13 -3.81 24.23 -5.67
CA SER A 13 -4.19 23.82 -7.03
C SER A 13 -3.72 22.39 -7.31
N PRO A 14 -4.36 21.67 -8.24
CA PRO A 14 -3.88 20.36 -8.67
C PRO A 14 -2.44 20.42 -9.15
N VAL A 15 -1.72 19.30 -8.99
CA VAL A 15 -0.34 19.16 -9.45
C VAL A 15 -0.27 18.95 -10.97
N GLY A 16 -1.28 18.29 -11.55
CA GLY A 16 -1.35 17.97 -12.97
C GLY A 16 -1.66 16.49 -13.19
N VAL A 17 -0.82 15.80 -13.97
CA VAL A 17 -0.93 14.36 -14.21
C VAL A 17 -0.24 13.58 -13.08
N ALA A 18 -0.96 12.66 -12.44
CA ALA A 18 -0.45 11.79 -11.39
C ALA A 18 -0.18 10.37 -11.93
N GLY A 19 1.08 9.93 -11.86
CA GLY A 19 1.47 8.55 -12.10
C GLY A 19 1.32 7.72 -10.83
N LEU A 20 0.43 6.73 -10.83
CA LEU A 20 0.09 5.95 -9.63
C LEU A 20 0.49 4.49 -9.84
N ILE A 21 1.34 3.93 -8.98
CA ILE A 21 1.80 2.54 -9.09
C ILE A 21 1.46 1.83 -7.78
N SER A 22 0.63 0.78 -7.84
CA SER A 22 0.12 0.05 -6.67
C SER A 22 0.62 -1.41 -6.61
N PRO A 23 0.79 -1.97 -5.40
CA PRO A 23 1.32 -3.31 -5.20
C PRO A 23 0.22 -4.38 -5.32
N TRP A 24 0.61 -5.63 -5.12
CA TRP A 24 -0.27 -6.80 -5.22
C TRP A 24 -0.97 -7.22 -3.94
N ASN A 25 -0.51 -6.80 -2.77
CA ASN A 25 -1.00 -7.35 -1.50
C ASN A 25 -2.40 -6.86 -1.11
N LEU A 26 -2.73 -5.60 -1.44
CA LEU A 26 -4.04 -5.00 -1.20
C LEU A 26 -4.48 -4.25 -2.48
N PRO A 27 -4.78 -4.98 -3.58
CA PRO A 27 -4.72 -4.44 -4.94
C PRO A 27 -5.64 -3.23 -5.18
N LEU A 28 -6.94 -3.41 -4.92
CA LEU A 28 -7.93 -2.38 -5.16
C LEU A 28 -7.88 -1.30 -4.08
N TYR A 29 -7.67 -1.71 -2.82
CA TYR A 29 -7.59 -0.81 -1.67
C TYR A 29 -6.48 0.24 -1.82
N LEU A 30 -5.26 -0.19 -2.13
CA LEU A 30 -4.13 0.72 -2.30
C LEU A 30 -4.18 1.49 -3.62
N LEU A 31 -4.88 0.98 -4.62
CA LEU A 31 -5.13 1.70 -5.86
C LEU A 31 -6.11 2.86 -5.63
N THR A 32 -7.24 2.62 -4.98
CA THR A 32 -8.26 3.64 -4.71
C THR A 32 -7.77 4.71 -3.74
N TRP A 33 -6.94 4.33 -2.75
CA TRP A 33 -6.22 5.27 -1.88
C TRP A 33 -5.40 6.33 -2.62
N LYS A 34 -4.96 6.02 -3.84
CA LYS A 34 -4.21 6.95 -4.68
C LYS A 34 -5.12 7.70 -5.64
N ILE A 35 -6.04 7.00 -6.30
CA ILE A 35 -6.94 7.59 -7.31
C ILE A 35 -7.87 8.62 -6.67
N ALA A 36 -8.55 8.26 -5.58
CA ALA A 36 -9.57 9.08 -4.96
C ALA A 36 -9.07 10.49 -4.58
N PRO A 37 -7.97 10.66 -3.80
CA PRO A 37 -7.47 11.99 -3.50
C PRO A 37 -6.90 12.72 -4.72
N ALA A 38 -6.34 12.01 -5.71
CA ALA A 38 -5.81 12.64 -6.92
C ALA A 38 -6.93 13.32 -7.71
N ILE A 39 -8.02 12.61 -8.00
CA ILE A 39 -9.14 13.17 -8.76
C ILE A 39 -9.94 14.19 -7.94
N ALA A 40 -10.11 13.97 -6.63
CA ALA A 40 -10.82 14.91 -5.76
C ALA A 40 -10.14 16.27 -5.67
N THR A 41 -8.82 16.32 -5.89
CA THR A 41 -8.03 17.55 -5.92
C THR A 41 -7.85 18.13 -7.33
N GLY A 42 -8.48 17.54 -8.35
CA GLY A 42 -8.48 18.02 -9.73
C GLY A 42 -7.30 17.53 -10.59
N ASN A 43 -6.57 16.50 -10.17
CA ASN A 43 -5.54 15.87 -11.00
C ASN A 43 -6.18 14.86 -11.97
N THR A 44 -5.51 14.62 -13.10
CA THR A 44 -5.75 13.42 -13.91
C THR A 44 -4.77 12.32 -13.50
N VAL A 45 -5.11 11.08 -13.82
CA VAL A 45 -4.42 9.90 -13.33
C VAL A 45 -4.03 8.97 -14.47
N VAL A 46 -2.79 8.47 -14.41
CA VAL A 46 -2.36 7.25 -15.09
C VAL A 46 -1.92 6.26 -14.02
N ALA A 47 -2.69 5.20 -13.84
CA ALA A 47 -2.46 4.19 -12.82
C ALA A 47 -1.97 2.86 -13.42
N LYS A 48 -1.00 2.23 -12.76
CA LYS A 48 -0.43 0.93 -13.14
C LYS A 48 -0.46 -0.02 -11.94
N PRO A 49 -1.51 -0.85 -11.80
CA PRO A 49 -1.58 -1.84 -10.74
C PRO A 49 -0.57 -2.96 -10.97
N SER A 50 -0.24 -3.72 -9.92
CA SER A 50 0.62 -4.91 -10.07
C SER A 50 0.06 -5.89 -11.10
N GLU A 51 0.94 -6.36 -11.98
CA GLU A 51 0.65 -7.39 -12.99
C GLU A 51 0.16 -8.70 -12.38
N MET A 52 0.47 -8.97 -11.11
CA MET A 52 0.07 -10.18 -10.40
C MET A 52 -1.40 -10.18 -9.98
N THR A 53 -2.01 -9.00 -9.83
CA THR A 53 -3.34 -8.84 -9.19
C THR A 53 -4.19 -7.77 -9.88
N SER A 54 -4.20 -7.78 -11.21
CA SER A 54 -4.81 -6.71 -12.02
C SER A 54 -6.33 -6.82 -12.21
N VAL A 55 -6.95 -7.95 -11.86
CA VAL A 55 -8.36 -8.23 -12.17
C VAL A 55 -9.31 -7.23 -11.50
N THR A 56 -9.11 -6.91 -10.22
CA THR A 56 -9.99 -5.96 -9.50
C THR A 56 -9.83 -4.52 -10.02
N ALA A 57 -8.64 -4.14 -10.47
CA ALA A 57 -8.43 -2.86 -11.14
C ALA A 57 -9.13 -2.81 -12.51
N TRP A 58 -9.13 -3.91 -13.27
CA TRP A 58 -9.90 -4.03 -14.50
C TRP A 58 -11.41 -3.94 -14.26
N MET A 59 -11.93 -4.58 -13.21
CA MET A 59 -13.34 -4.45 -12.83
C MET A 59 -13.70 -3.00 -12.48
N MET A 60 -12.79 -2.28 -11.79
CA MET A 60 -12.98 -0.87 -11.47
C MET A 60 -13.09 0.02 -12.70
N CYS A 61 -12.44 -0.31 -13.83
CA CYS A 61 -12.62 0.45 -15.08
C CYS A 61 -14.09 0.55 -15.48
N LYS A 62 -14.85 -0.55 -15.37
CA LYS A 62 -16.29 -0.57 -15.69
C LYS A 62 -17.08 0.32 -14.74
N LEU A 63 -16.75 0.26 -13.44
CA LEU A 63 -17.41 1.10 -12.43
C LEU A 63 -17.13 2.59 -12.63
N LEU A 64 -15.93 2.95 -13.09
CA LEU A 64 -15.58 4.34 -13.42
C LEU A 64 -16.38 4.85 -14.63
N GLU A 65 -16.56 3.99 -15.64
CA GLU A 65 -17.40 4.31 -16.81
C GLU A 65 -18.88 4.46 -16.42
N GLU A 66 -19.42 3.51 -15.64
CA GLU A 66 -20.80 3.58 -15.11
C GLU A 66 -21.02 4.82 -14.23
N ALA A 67 -20.01 5.25 -13.48
CA ALA A 67 -20.05 6.47 -12.67
C ALA A 67 -19.95 7.76 -13.51
N GLY A 68 -19.75 7.68 -14.83
CA GLY A 68 -19.64 8.83 -15.72
C GLY A 68 -18.30 9.57 -15.59
N MET A 69 -17.22 8.86 -15.23
CA MET A 69 -15.88 9.44 -15.17
C MET A 69 -15.51 10.06 -16.54
N PRO A 70 -15.15 11.35 -16.62
CA PRO A 70 -14.83 11.97 -17.90
C PRO A 70 -13.65 11.27 -18.58
N PRO A 71 -13.69 11.07 -19.92
CA PRO A 71 -12.59 10.44 -20.66
C PRO A 71 -11.25 11.10 -20.37
N GLY A 72 -10.23 10.28 -20.08
CA GLY A 72 -8.86 10.74 -19.81
C GLY A 72 -8.59 11.19 -18.37
N VAL A 73 -9.59 11.31 -17.49
CA VAL A 73 -9.37 11.68 -16.08
C VAL A 73 -8.71 10.53 -15.31
N VAL A 74 -9.16 9.30 -15.52
CA VAL A 74 -8.54 8.09 -14.94
C VAL A 74 -8.22 7.11 -16.05
N ASN A 75 -6.93 6.81 -16.21
CA ASN A 75 -6.42 5.85 -17.19
C ASN A 75 -5.73 4.72 -16.42
N ILE A 76 -6.14 3.47 -16.62
CA ILE A 76 -5.53 2.30 -15.97
C ILE A 76 -4.79 1.49 -17.03
N VAL A 77 -3.48 1.36 -16.85
CA VAL A 77 -2.57 0.68 -17.78
C VAL A 77 -2.09 -0.62 -17.16
N PHE A 78 -2.36 -1.73 -17.85
CA PHE A 78 -1.90 -3.06 -17.46
C PHE A 78 -0.58 -3.39 -18.15
N GLY A 79 0.44 -3.74 -17.37
CA GLY A 79 1.76 -4.08 -17.89
C GLY A 79 2.78 -4.26 -16.78
N THR A 80 3.98 -4.72 -17.09
CA THR A 80 5.02 -5.00 -16.08
C THR A 80 5.67 -3.73 -15.56
N GLY A 81 6.29 -3.81 -14.37
CA GLY A 81 7.06 -2.70 -13.80
C GLY A 81 8.14 -2.13 -14.74
N PRO A 82 9.04 -2.96 -15.30
CA PRO A 82 10.10 -2.50 -16.20
C PRO A 82 9.63 -1.87 -17.51
N ARG A 83 8.42 -2.18 -17.98
CA ARG A 83 7.89 -1.63 -19.25
C ARG A 83 6.94 -0.48 -19.01
N ALA A 84 5.79 -0.74 -18.41
CA ALA A 84 4.74 0.26 -18.21
C ALA A 84 5.07 1.22 -17.06
N GLY A 85 5.61 0.68 -15.95
CA GLY A 85 5.98 1.49 -14.79
C GLY A 85 7.15 2.43 -15.09
N ASP A 86 8.19 1.95 -15.75
CA ASP A 86 9.34 2.78 -16.15
C ASP A 86 8.94 3.91 -17.10
N ALA A 87 8.17 3.60 -18.15
CA ALA A 87 7.69 4.60 -19.08
C ALA A 87 6.89 5.71 -18.36
N LEU A 88 6.03 5.33 -17.41
CA LEU A 88 5.25 6.28 -16.62
C LEU A 88 6.12 7.18 -15.72
N VAL A 89 7.10 6.58 -15.02
CA VAL A 89 7.99 7.30 -14.11
C VAL A 89 8.93 8.24 -14.85
N SER A 90 9.41 7.82 -16.02
CA SER A 90 10.39 8.56 -16.81
C SER A 90 9.77 9.63 -17.72
N HIS A 91 8.43 9.70 -17.82
CA HIS A 91 7.73 10.62 -18.71
C HIS A 91 7.84 12.08 -18.23
N PRO A 92 8.30 13.04 -19.04
CA PRO A 92 8.50 14.43 -18.62
C PRO A 92 7.22 15.11 -18.13
N GLU A 93 6.06 14.81 -18.76
CA GLU A 93 4.77 15.45 -18.44
C GLU A 93 4.03 14.85 -17.24
N VAL A 94 4.64 13.94 -16.48
CA VAL A 94 4.06 13.37 -15.26
C VAL A 94 4.77 13.99 -14.05
N PRO A 95 4.29 15.11 -13.48
CA PRO A 95 4.99 15.83 -12.41
C PRO A 95 4.91 15.17 -11.03
N LEU A 96 4.05 14.17 -10.84
CA LEU A 96 3.81 13.49 -9.56
C LEU A 96 3.82 11.98 -9.74
N ILE A 97 4.62 11.28 -8.93
CA ILE A 97 4.57 9.82 -8.81
C ILE A 97 4.16 9.43 -7.39
N SER A 98 3.13 8.60 -7.26
CA SER A 98 2.80 7.90 -6.03
C SER A 98 3.02 6.40 -6.20
N PHE A 99 3.96 5.84 -5.45
CA PHE A 99 4.34 4.44 -5.51
C PHE A 99 4.14 3.78 -4.14
N THR A 100 3.60 2.58 -4.16
CA THR A 100 3.63 1.69 -2.99
C THR A 100 4.25 0.36 -3.38
N GLY A 101 5.28 -0.07 -2.65
CA GLY A 101 6.00 -1.31 -2.96
C GLY A 101 7.38 -1.41 -2.30
N SER A 102 8.33 -2.03 -2.98
CA SER A 102 9.66 -2.31 -2.39
C SER A 102 10.57 -1.08 -2.34
N THR A 103 11.43 -1.01 -1.33
CA THR A 103 12.45 0.04 -1.21
C THR A 103 13.44 0.03 -2.38
N GLY A 104 13.77 -1.15 -2.92
CA GLY A 104 14.66 -1.28 -4.09
C GLY A 104 14.06 -0.62 -5.33
N THR A 105 12.79 -0.91 -5.63
CA THR A 105 12.06 -0.27 -6.74
C THR A 105 11.92 1.23 -6.51
N ALA A 106 11.64 1.67 -5.28
CA ALA A 106 11.50 3.09 -4.96
C ALA A 106 12.79 3.89 -5.21
N ARG A 107 13.97 3.31 -4.97
CA ARG A 107 15.25 3.96 -5.31
C ARG A 107 15.34 4.24 -6.82
N LEU A 108 15.05 3.24 -7.64
CA LEU A 108 15.02 3.40 -9.11
C LEU A 108 14.00 4.46 -9.55
N ILE A 109 12.82 4.48 -8.92
CA ILE A 109 11.80 5.51 -9.20
C ILE A 109 12.32 6.90 -8.85
N THR A 110 12.95 7.06 -7.69
CA THR A 110 13.53 8.35 -7.26
C THR A 110 14.62 8.81 -8.22
N GLU A 111 15.53 7.92 -8.62
CA GLU A 111 16.61 8.23 -9.58
C GLU A 111 16.04 8.70 -10.92
N ARG A 112 15.05 7.98 -11.47
CA ARG A 112 14.40 8.33 -12.75
C ARG A 112 13.54 9.59 -12.68
N SER A 113 13.05 9.92 -11.50
CA SER A 113 12.23 11.11 -11.25
C SER A 113 13.06 12.38 -11.06
N ALA A 114 14.32 12.24 -10.64
CA ALA A 114 15.18 13.36 -10.28
C ALA A 114 15.42 14.39 -11.41
N PRO A 115 15.67 13.99 -12.68
CA PRO A 115 15.90 14.96 -13.77
C PRO A 115 14.74 15.92 -14.03
N TYR A 116 13.53 15.58 -13.61
CA TYR A 116 12.31 16.36 -13.81
C TYR A 116 11.78 17.00 -12.53
N CYS A 117 12.50 16.87 -11.41
CA CYS A 117 12.08 17.36 -10.09
C CYS A 117 10.65 16.93 -9.71
N LYS A 118 10.26 15.69 -10.03
CA LYS A 118 8.89 15.21 -9.78
C LYS A 118 8.62 15.16 -8.27
N LYS A 119 7.37 15.45 -7.90
CA LYS A 119 6.87 15.16 -6.54
C LYS A 119 6.77 13.66 -6.35
N LEU A 120 7.22 13.16 -5.21
CA LEU A 120 7.20 11.73 -4.88
C LEU A 120 6.40 11.47 -3.61
N SER A 121 5.51 10.47 -3.67
CA SER A 121 4.84 9.87 -2.51
C SER A 121 5.19 8.39 -2.51
N LEU A 122 5.94 7.95 -1.51
CA LEU A 122 6.53 6.60 -1.45
C LEU A 122 6.11 5.91 -0.16
N GLU A 123 5.22 4.92 -0.27
CA GLU A 123 4.85 4.04 0.83
C GLU A 123 5.58 2.70 0.67
N LEU A 124 6.53 2.42 1.55
CA LEU A 124 7.49 1.33 1.38
C LEU A 124 7.26 0.22 2.41
N GLY A 125 8.12 -0.79 2.40
CA GLY A 125 8.09 -1.84 3.41
C GLY A 125 8.40 -1.29 4.81
N GLY A 126 7.87 -1.98 5.82
CA GLY A 126 8.14 -1.72 7.22
C GLY A 126 8.87 -2.87 7.91
N LYS A 127 9.33 -2.62 9.13
CA LYS A 127 9.79 -3.66 10.07
C LYS A 127 9.13 -3.41 11.42
N ASN A 128 7.83 -3.64 11.44
CA ASN A 128 6.92 -3.09 12.46
C ASN A 128 7.03 -3.88 13.77
N PRO A 129 7.36 -3.21 14.89
CA PRO A 129 7.45 -3.84 16.19
C PRO A 129 6.09 -3.89 16.91
N ALA A 130 5.82 -4.98 17.62
CA ALA A 130 4.92 -4.99 18.77
C ALA A 130 5.78 -4.99 20.04
N ILE A 131 5.47 -4.14 21.02
CA ILE A 131 6.17 -4.04 22.29
C ILE A 131 5.16 -4.33 23.40
N ILE A 132 5.42 -5.36 24.20
CA ILE A 132 4.46 -5.93 25.16
C ILE A 132 5.11 -5.92 26.54
N PHE A 133 4.57 -5.08 27.41
CA PHE A 133 4.98 -4.95 28.81
C PHE A 133 4.19 -5.91 29.70
N GLN A 134 4.71 -6.15 30.91
CA GLN A 134 4.10 -7.07 31.88
C GLN A 134 2.71 -6.65 32.37
N ASP A 135 2.39 -5.36 32.29
CA ASP A 135 1.11 -4.77 32.68
C ASP A 135 0.10 -4.74 31.52
N ALA A 136 0.48 -5.25 30.35
CA ALA A 136 -0.41 -5.34 29.21
C ALA A 136 -1.51 -6.39 29.43
N ASN A 137 -2.69 -6.16 28.86
CA ASN A 137 -3.75 -7.15 28.81
C ASN A 137 -3.34 -8.32 27.90
N LEU A 138 -2.83 -9.40 28.51
CA LEU A 138 -2.23 -10.50 27.76
C LEU A 138 -3.21 -11.18 26.80
N GLU A 139 -4.50 -11.30 27.15
CA GLU A 139 -5.52 -11.90 26.29
C GLU A 139 -5.71 -11.08 25.00
N GLU A 140 -5.86 -9.77 25.14
CA GLU A 140 -5.98 -8.85 24.00
C GLU A 140 -4.68 -8.79 23.18
N CYS A 141 -3.53 -8.79 23.85
CA CYS A 141 -2.22 -8.78 23.20
C CYS A 141 -2.01 -10.00 22.33
N ILE A 142 -2.35 -11.20 22.80
CA ILE A 142 -2.20 -12.44 22.03
C ILE A 142 -3.08 -12.38 20.78
N ALA A 143 -4.37 -12.13 20.92
CA ALA A 143 -5.30 -12.07 19.79
C ALA A 143 -4.88 -11.00 18.75
N THR A 144 -4.51 -9.82 19.22
CA THR A 144 -4.08 -8.71 18.36
C THR A 144 -2.76 -9.01 17.66
N THR A 145 -1.79 -9.58 18.38
CA THR A 145 -0.47 -9.87 17.82
C THR A 145 -0.58 -10.95 16.75
N VAL A 146 -1.32 -12.04 17.00
CA VAL A 146 -1.55 -13.09 15.99
C VAL A 146 -2.22 -12.50 14.75
N ARG A 147 -3.32 -11.76 14.91
CA ARG A 147 -3.99 -11.11 13.78
C ARG A 147 -3.05 -10.19 13.00
N SER A 148 -2.31 -9.31 13.68
CA SER A 148 -1.41 -8.35 13.03
C SER A 148 -0.20 -8.98 12.35
N SER A 149 0.21 -10.17 12.77
CA SER A 149 1.35 -10.89 12.18
C SER A 149 0.94 -11.72 10.97
N PHE A 150 -0.27 -12.32 10.97
CA PHE A 150 -0.65 -13.36 10.01
C PHE A 150 -1.85 -13.01 9.11
N SER A 151 -2.50 -11.86 9.31
CA SER A 151 -3.51 -11.36 8.35
C SER A 151 -2.87 -11.18 6.97
N ASN A 152 -3.58 -11.61 5.93
CA ASN A 152 -3.04 -11.68 4.57
C ASN A 152 -1.65 -12.32 4.54
N GLN A 153 -1.50 -13.43 5.28
CA GLN A 153 -0.26 -14.23 5.40
C GLN A 153 0.97 -13.43 5.88
N GLY A 154 0.76 -12.27 6.50
CA GLY A 154 1.84 -11.35 6.85
C GLY A 154 2.31 -10.47 5.68
N GLU A 155 1.73 -10.61 4.49
CA GLU A 155 2.05 -9.83 3.28
C GLU A 155 1.47 -8.39 3.31
N ILE A 156 1.29 -7.80 4.49
CA ILE A 156 0.85 -6.41 4.67
C ILE A 156 2.07 -5.56 5.07
N CYS A 157 2.21 -4.36 4.49
CA CYS A 157 3.35 -3.47 4.79
C CYS A 157 3.47 -3.12 6.29
N VAL A 158 2.34 -3.08 7.00
CA VAL A 158 2.23 -2.80 8.44
C VAL A 158 2.15 -4.06 9.31
N SER A 159 2.35 -5.26 8.76
CA SER A 159 2.34 -6.51 9.55
C SER A 159 3.37 -6.46 10.68
N THR A 160 2.99 -6.98 11.84
CA THR A 160 3.89 -7.17 12.98
C THR A 160 4.91 -8.24 12.62
N SER A 161 6.18 -7.86 12.55
CA SER A 161 7.27 -8.78 12.15
C SER A 161 8.40 -8.85 13.18
N ARG A 162 8.29 -8.07 14.26
CA ARG A 162 9.17 -8.13 15.43
C ARG A 162 8.32 -8.00 16.68
N ILE A 163 8.36 -8.98 17.57
CA ILE A 163 7.61 -8.95 18.82
C ILE A 163 8.63 -8.86 19.96
N PHE A 164 8.58 -7.78 20.72
CA PHE A 164 9.39 -7.55 21.92
C PHE A 164 8.49 -7.72 23.13
N VAL A 165 8.88 -8.62 24.02
CA VAL A 165 8.09 -8.96 25.22
C VAL A 165 8.95 -8.77 26.45
N GLU A 166 8.40 -8.14 27.47
CA GLU A 166 9.07 -7.97 28.75
C GLU A 166 9.44 -9.32 29.38
N ARG A 167 10.65 -9.39 29.95
CA ARG A 167 11.27 -10.64 30.37
C ARG A 167 10.44 -11.44 31.37
N SER A 168 9.71 -10.76 32.27
CA SER A 168 8.89 -11.40 33.32
C SER A 168 7.74 -12.23 32.76
N ILE A 169 7.15 -11.80 31.63
CA ILE A 169 5.98 -12.45 31.01
C ILE A 169 6.33 -13.26 29.74
N TYR A 170 7.59 -13.21 29.28
CA TYR A 170 8.01 -13.85 28.02
C TYR A 170 7.63 -15.34 27.92
N PRO A 171 7.87 -16.21 28.93
CA PRO A 171 7.54 -17.63 28.81
C PRO A 171 6.04 -17.88 28.62
N GLU A 172 5.20 -17.18 29.39
CA GLU A 172 3.75 -17.29 29.29
C GLU A 172 3.23 -16.74 27.95
N PHE A 173 3.71 -15.57 27.54
CA PHE A 173 3.35 -14.99 26.25
C PHE A 173 3.69 -15.94 25.10
N LEU A 174 4.91 -16.49 25.08
CA LEU A 174 5.36 -17.38 24.01
C LEU A 174 4.47 -18.62 23.92
N GLN A 175 4.17 -19.25 25.06
CA GLN A 175 3.28 -20.41 25.11
C GLN A 175 1.91 -20.08 24.52
N ARG A 176 1.23 -19.06 25.05
CA ARG A 176 -0.11 -18.67 24.58
C ARG A 176 -0.12 -18.23 23.12
N PHE A 177 0.94 -17.56 22.67
CA PHE A 177 1.06 -17.09 21.28
C PHE A 177 1.16 -18.27 20.33
N VAL A 178 2.02 -19.25 20.62
CA VAL A 178 2.16 -20.47 19.80
C VAL A 178 0.85 -21.25 19.77
N GLU A 179 0.20 -21.44 20.91
CA GLU A 179 -1.11 -22.11 20.99
C GLU A 179 -2.18 -21.39 20.16
N ALA A 180 -2.18 -20.06 20.14
CA ALA A 180 -3.10 -19.26 19.33
C ALA A 180 -2.79 -19.35 17.84
N VAL A 181 -1.51 -19.32 17.43
CA VAL A 181 -1.09 -19.46 16.03
C VAL A 181 -1.41 -20.84 15.48
N GLN A 182 -1.25 -21.90 16.27
CA GLN A 182 -1.58 -23.27 15.84
C GLN A 182 -3.07 -23.47 15.51
N LYS A 183 -3.95 -22.62 16.04
CA LYS A 183 -5.39 -22.61 15.72
C LYS A 183 -5.69 -21.89 14.40
N TRP A 184 -4.74 -21.17 13.83
CA TRP A 184 -4.90 -20.42 12.59
C TRP A 184 -4.92 -21.38 11.40
N LYS A 185 -6.07 -21.47 10.72
CA LYS A 185 -6.29 -22.41 9.62
C LYS A 185 -5.97 -21.75 8.28
N THR A 186 -5.03 -22.33 7.55
CA THR A 186 -4.80 -22.02 6.13
C THR A 186 -5.68 -22.90 5.25
N GLY A 187 -6.35 -22.32 4.26
CA GLY A 187 -7.22 -23.07 3.36
C GLY A 187 -7.66 -22.30 2.12
N VAL A 188 -8.65 -22.86 1.42
CA VAL A 188 -9.19 -22.23 0.20
C VAL A 188 -10.05 -21.01 0.53
N PRO A 189 -10.07 -19.95 -0.29
CA PRO A 189 -10.83 -18.72 0.00
C PRO A 189 -12.34 -18.90 0.18
N THR A 190 -12.92 -19.99 -0.35
CA THR A 190 -14.34 -20.33 -0.22
C THR A 190 -14.69 -21.00 1.11
N ASP A 191 -13.70 -21.48 1.88
CA ASP A 191 -13.91 -22.07 3.19
C ASP A 191 -13.89 -20.98 4.27
N THR A 192 -15.09 -20.61 4.74
CA THR A 192 -15.30 -19.59 5.79
C THR A 192 -14.64 -19.91 7.13
N SER A 193 -14.20 -21.15 7.37
CA SER A 193 -13.44 -21.52 8.56
C SER A 193 -11.93 -21.28 8.44
N SER A 194 -11.43 -20.95 7.24
CA SER A 194 -10.02 -20.61 7.02
C SER A 194 -9.76 -19.17 7.44
N ASN A 195 -8.66 -18.96 8.16
CA ASN A 195 -8.22 -17.62 8.56
C ASN A 195 -7.38 -16.93 7.48
N ASN A 196 -6.67 -17.71 6.64
CA ASN A 196 -5.89 -17.19 5.52
C ASN A 196 -5.78 -18.23 4.37
N GLY A 197 -5.41 -17.75 3.18
CA GLY A 197 -5.11 -18.56 1.99
C GLY A 197 -3.61 -18.70 1.68
N ALA A 198 -3.28 -18.92 0.40
CA ALA A 198 -1.89 -19.02 -0.07
C ALA A 198 -1.16 -17.66 -0.11
N LEU A 199 0.17 -17.70 -0.11
CA LEU A 199 1.01 -16.56 -0.49
C LEU A 199 0.84 -16.21 -1.97
N ILE A 200 1.25 -15.00 -2.35
CA ILE A 200 0.96 -14.46 -3.70
C ILE A 200 1.65 -15.23 -4.85
N SER A 201 2.84 -15.77 -4.63
CA SER A 201 3.59 -16.50 -5.65
C SER A 201 4.63 -17.45 -5.06
N LYS A 202 5.15 -18.34 -5.92
CA LYS A 202 6.22 -19.27 -5.55
C LYS A 202 7.51 -18.55 -5.18
N GLU A 203 7.88 -17.52 -5.93
CA GLU A 203 9.06 -16.70 -5.66
C GLU A 203 8.93 -15.95 -4.33
N HIS A 204 7.72 -15.53 -3.96
CA HIS A 204 7.48 -14.94 -2.65
C HIS A 204 7.60 -15.98 -1.53
N LEU A 205 7.06 -17.19 -1.73
CA LEU A 205 7.21 -18.30 -0.80
C LEU A 205 8.68 -18.67 -0.56
N GLU A 206 9.50 -18.74 -1.61
CA GLU A 206 10.94 -19.05 -1.50
C GLU A 206 11.74 -18.00 -0.72
N LYS A 207 11.20 -16.79 -0.59
CA LYS A 207 11.83 -15.69 0.15
C LYS A 207 11.54 -15.72 1.66
N VAL A 208 10.38 -16.26 2.06
CA VAL A 208 9.93 -16.31 3.47
C VAL A 208 10.79 -17.30 4.25
#